data_AF-A0A9E3T955-F1
#
_entry.id   AF-A0A9E3T955-F1
#
_cell.length_a   1.000
_cell.length_b   1.000
_cell.length_c   1.000
_cell.angle_alpha   90.00
_cell.angle_beta   90.00
_cell.angle_gamma   90.00
#
_symmetry.space_group_name_H-M   'P 1'
#
loop_
_entity.id
_entity.type
_entity.pdbx_description
1 polymer ?
#
loop_
_entity_poly.entity_id
_entity_poly.type
_entity_poly.pdbx_seq_one_letter_code
_entity_poly.pdbx_strand_id
1 'polypeptide(L)' 'MRLEVRERITADGSVLTPLDEPSARAAIARLKDADVEAVAICLLHAYRNPAHERALK' A
#
# COMPACT_ATOMS: atom_id res chain seq x y z
N MET A 1 12.72 -6.41 -2.73
CA MET A 1 11.64 -6.72 -3.70
C MET A 1 10.63 -5.57 -3.70
N ARG A 2 9.95 -5.27 -4.81
CA ARG A 2 8.89 -4.24 -4.89
C ARG A 2 7.62 -4.86 -5.45
N LEU A 3 6.49 -4.58 -4.83
CA LEU A 3 5.17 -5.05 -5.25
C LEU A 3 4.18 -3.90 -5.18
N GLU A 4 3.23 -3.90 -6.10
CA GLU A 4 2.22 -2.85 -6.21
C GLU A 4 0.94 -3.26 -5.50
N VAL A 5 0.27 -2.28 -4.91
CA VAL A 5 -1.07 -2.41 -4.32
C VAL A 5 -2.02 -1.54 -5.12
N ARG A 6 -3.23 -2.04 -5.41
CA ARG A 6 -4.22 -1.27 -6.16
C ARG A 6 -4.91 -0.29 -5.22
N GLU A 7 -4.48 0.96 -5.31
CA GLU A 7 -5.05 2.10 -4.60
C GLU A 7 -4.66 3.37 -5.35
N ARG A 8 -5.38 4.48 -5.11
CA ARG A 8 -4.89 5.81 -5.49
C ARG A 8 -5.49 6.90 -4.62
N ILE A 9 -4.62 7.72 -4.06
CA ILE A 9 -4.93 9.05 -3.53
C ILE A 9 -4.45 10.10 -4.54
N THR A 10 -5.22 11.17 -4.75
CA THR A 10 -4.85 12.28 -5.63
C THR A 10 -3.97 13.31 -4.90
N ALA A 11 -3.45 14.29 -5.64
CA ALA A 11 -2.61 15.34 -5.05
C ALA A 11 -3.32 16.22 -4.00
N ASP A 12 -4.66 16.34 -4.05
CA ASP A 12 -5.43 17.09 -3.07
C ASP A 12 -5.78 16.27 -1.81
N GLY A 13 -5.49 14.97 -1.80
CA GLY A 13 -5.74 14.05 -0.69
C GLY A 13 -7.05 13.26 -0.79
N SER A 14 -7.86 13.49 -1.82
CA SER A 14 -9.07 12.70 -2.10
C SER A 14 -8.71 11.28 -2.59
N VAL A 15 -9.58 10.32 -2.27
CA VAL A 15 -9.44 8.94 -2.73
C VAL A 15 -9.98 8.83 -4.16
N LEU A 16 -9.10 8.56 -5.12
CA LEU A 16 -9.49 8.28 -6.51
C LEU A 16 -9.80 6.79 -6.70
N THR A 17 -9.02 5.92 -6.07
CA THR A 17 -9.25 4.48 -6.07
C THR A 17 -9.12 3.99 -4.64
N PRO A 18 -10.18 3.40 -4.06
CA PRO A 18 -10.12 2.84 -2.72
C PRO A 18 -9.00 1.81 -2.59
N LEU A 19 -8.49 1.64 -1.38
CA LEU A 19 -7.54 0.57 -1.08
C LEU A 19 -8.17 -0.80 -1.36
N ASP A 20 -7.61 -1.52 -2.33
CA ASP A 20 -7.98 -2.90 -2.61
C ASP A 20 -7.20 -3.83 -1.68
N GLU A 21 -7.80 -4.16 -0.54
CA GLU A 21 -7.19 -5.06 0.44
C GLU A 21 -6.79 -6.44 -0.13
N PRO A 22 -7.54 -7.07 -1.06
CA PRO A 22 -7.11 -8.32 -1.68
C PRO A 22 -5.75 -8.20 -2.38
N SER A 23 -5.52 -7.14 -3.14
CA SER A 23 -4.23 -6.88 -3.80
C SER A 23 -3.11 -6.67 -2.79
N ALA A 24 -3.39 -5.95 -1.69
CA ALA A 24 -2.43 -5.75 -0.61
C ALA A 24 -2.06 -7.08 0.08
N ARG A 25 -3.05 -7.91 0.42
CA ARG A 25 -2.82 -9.23 1.01
C ARG A 25 -1.99 -10.13 0.10
N ALA A 26 -2.25 -10.11 -1.20
CA ALA A 26 -1.46 -10.86 -2.17
C ALA A 26 0.00 -10.36 -2.24
N ALA A 27 0.22 -9.05 -2.19
CA ALA A 27 1.57 -8.48 -2.15
C ALA A 27 2.32 -8.87 -0.87
N ILE A 28 1.68 -8.75 0.30
CA ILE A 28 2.27 -9.11 1.59
C ILE A 28 2.61 -10.60 1.65
N ALA A 29 1.73 -11.48 1.16
CA ALA A 29 1.99 -12.92 1.09
C ALA A 29 3.26 -13.22 0.29
N ARG A 30 3.44 -12.59 -0.87
CA ARG A 30 4.63 -12.77 -1.71
C ARG A 30 5.92 -12.25 -1.06
N LEU A 31 5.83 -11.18 -0.26
CA LEU A 31 6.98 -10.69 0.51
C LEU A 31 7.34 -11.66 1.63
N LYS A 32 6.32 -12.23 2.30
CA LYS A 32 6.51 -13.25 3.34
C LYS A 32 7.13 -14.52 2.78
N ASP A 33 6.67 -15.00 1.63
CA ASP A 33 7.23 -16.18 0.94
C ASP A 33 8.68 -15.95 0.48
N ALA A 34 9.07 -14.68 0.28
CA ALA A 34 10.43 -14.28 -0.06
C ALA A 34 11.34 -14.07 1.16
N ASP A 35 10.86 -14.38 2.37
CA ASP A 35 11.60 -14.30 3.64
C ASP A 35 12.32 -12.96 3.88
N VAL A 36 11.61 -11.85 3.62
CA VAL A 36 12.17 -10.51 3.82
C VAL A 36 12.20 -10.12 5.29
N GLU A 37 13.31 -9.53 5.74
CA GLU A 37 13.48 -9.08 7.13
C GLU A 37 12.64 -7.84 7.49
N ALA A 38 12.31 -7.01 6.50
CA ALA A 38 11.56 -5.77 6.69
C ALA A 38 10.74 -5.39 5.44
N VAL A 39 9.63 -4.70 5.68
CA VAL A 39 8.74 -4.16 4.63
C VAL A 39 8.57 -2.66 4.83
N ALA A 40 8.80 -1.89 3.77
CA ALA A 40 8.45 -0.48 3.70
C ALA A 40 7.20 -0.30 2.81
N ILE A 41 6.25 0.51 3.28
CA ILE A 41 5.05 0.88 2.54
C ILE A 41 5.22 2.34 2.11
N CYS A 42 5.08 2.61 0.81
CA CYS A 42 5.21 3.95 0.23
C CYS A 42 4.13 4.17 -0.84
N LEU A 43 3.03 4.78 -0.46
CA LEU A 43 1.91 5.12 -1.35
C LEU A 43 1.99 6.60 -1.77
N LEU A 44 1.50 6.89 -2.97
CA LEU A 44 1.51 8.27 -3.47
C LEU A 44 0.61 9.15 -2.59
N HIS A 45 1.09 10.35 -2.30
CA HIS A 45 0.37 11.35 -1.49
C HIS A 45 0.03 10.91 -0.05
N ALA A 46 0.70 9.89 0.48
CA ALA A 46 0.54 9.47 1.88
C ALA A 46 0.87 10.58 2.90
N TYR A 47 1.77 11.51 2.55
CA TYR A 47 2.04 12.71 3.35
C TYR A 47 0.81 13.62 3.54
N ARG A 48 -0.13 13.58 2.58
CA ARG A 48 -1.38 14.36 2.61
C ARG A 48 -2.51 13.56 3.25
N ASN A 49 -2.65 12.30 2.86
CA ASN A 49 -3.66 11.40 3.40
C ASN A 49 -3.04 10.01 3.67
N PRO A 50 -2.60 9.74 4.92
CA PRO A 50 -1.97 8.47 5.27
C PRO A 50 -2.98 7.36 5.60
N ALA A 51 -4.27 7.51 5.26
CA ALA A 51 -5.29 6.52 5.59
C ALA A 51 -4.97 5.12 5.02
N HIS A 52 -4.62 5.03 3.74
CA HIS A 52 -4.30 3.75 3.11
C HIS A 52 -3.02 3.11 3.69
N GLU A 53 -1.96 3.89 3.92
CA GLU A 53 -0.74 3.33 4.53
C GLU A 53 -0.97 2.83 5.95
N ARG A 54 -1.77 3.55 6.75
CA ARG A 54 -2.11 3.13 8.11
C ARG A 54 -2.97 1.87 8.15
N ALA A 55 -3.82 1.66 7.15
CA ALA A 55 -4.62 0.44 7.03
C ALA A 55 -3.78 -0.80 6.66
N LEU A 56 -2.56 -0.60 6.15
CA LEU A 56 -1.65 -1.67 5.75
C LEU A 56 -0.56 -2.00 6.78
N LYS A 57 -0.46 -1.20 7.86
CA LYS A 57 0.42 -1.47 9.00
C LYS A 57 -0.22 -2.45 9.95
#